data_AF-A0A7S2KIY1-F1
#
_entry.id   AF-A0A7S2KIY1-F1
#
_cell.length_a   1.000
_cell.length_b   1.000
_cell.length_c   1.000
_cell.angle_alpha   90.00
_cell.angle_beta   90.00
_cell.angle_gamma   90.00
#
_symmetry.space_group_name_H-M   'P 1'
#
loop_
_entity.id
_entity.type
_entity.pdbx_description
1 polymer ?
#
loop_
_entity_poly.entity_id
_entity_poly.type
_entity_poly.pdbx_seq_one_letter_code
_entity_poly.pdbx_strand_id
1 'polypeptide(L)'
;YSNLYSFNQRQFEKDDDWSAGFGLKAWIYVPKACQANATVPSSISRGRSDGKGTDNNGNEKSGNDKASLDENEGDMCPLFVWFNPCGDDGLHYDVGAFEGWAETNSIVVLRPTVIRNNCELRGSAHGCGGAVTRGCWDVYGYHGKDYAKRSGPHMRLANRVIQYVLDRRYTDAVGGN
;
A
#
# COMPACT_ATOMS: atom_id res chain seq x y z
N TYR A 1 11.30 9.04 -16.80
CA TYR A 1 9.96 9.60 -16.58
C TYR A 1 10.01 10.54 -15.39
N SER A 2 9.62 11.80 -15.55
CA SER A 2 9.84 12.87 -14.55
C SER A 2 8.99 12.76 -13.27
N ASN A 3 8.12 11.75 -13.18
CA ASN A 3 7.09 11.63 -12.15
C ASN A 3 7.11 10.27 -11.42
N LEU A 4 8.23 9.55 -11.50
CA LEU A 4 8.45 8.30 -10.76
C LEU A 4 9.31 8.60 -9.54
N TYR A 5 8.82 8.25 -8.37
CA TYR A 5 9.46 8.51 -7.09
C TYR A 5 9.69 7.21 -6.34
N SER A 6 10.65 7.23 -5.41
CA SER A 6 10.90 6.10 -4.51
C SER A 6 10.97 6.56 -3.07
N PHE A 7 10.53 5.72 -2.14
CA PHE A 7 10.68 5.95 -0.72
C PHE A 7 11.10 4.68 0.01
N ASN A 8 11.75 4.85 1.16
CA ASN A 8 12.12 3.72 2.01
C ASN A 8 10.85 3.05 2.55
N GLN A 9 10.50 1.85 2.12
CA GLN A 9 9.31 1.16 2.64
C GLN A 9 9.59 0.35 3.91
N ARG A 10 10.86 0.04 4.21
CA ARG A 10 11.21 -0.69 5.43
C ARG A 10 10.92 0.08 6.70
N GLN A 11 10.79 1.42 6.60
CA GLN A 11 10.32 2.23 7.71
C GLN A 11 8.91 1.85 8.20
N PHE A 12 8.16 1.07 7.41
CA PHE A 12 6.82 0.57 7.76
C PHE A 12 6.83 -0.89 8.25
N GLU A 13 7.99 -1.55 8.26
CA GLU A 13 8.13 -2.88 8.86
C GLU A 13 7.95 -2.81 10.38
N LYS A 14 7.51 -3.92 10.96
CA LYS A 14 7.48 -4.13 12.41
C LYS A 14 8.31 -5.37 12.75
N ASP A 15 8.65 -5.52 14.02
CA ASP A 15 9.52 -6.59 14.51
C ASP A 15 8.99 -8.02 14.25
N ASP A 16 7.72 -8.18 13.88
CA ASP A 16 7.12 -9.45 13.48
C ASP A 16 7.08 -9.66 11.95
N ASP A 17 7.59 -8.69 11.18
CA ASP A 17 7.57 -8.64 9.71
C ASP A 17 8.97 -8.73 9.07
N TRP A 18 10.05 -8.49 9.84
CA TRP A 18 11.45 -8.33 9.37
C TRP A 18 11.97 -9.46 8.47
N SER A 19 11.40 -10.64 8.64
CA SER A 19 11.77 -11.85 7.93
C SER A 19 11.18 -11.97 6.53
N ALA A 20 10.20 -11.14 6.16
CA ALA A 20 9.38 -11.40 4.99
C ALA A 20 10.00 -10.91 3.66
N GLY A 21 11.27 -10.50 3.68
CA GLY A 21 12.02 -10.23 2.45
C GLY A 21 11.55 -8.98 1.71
N PHE A 22 11.14 -7.93 2.42
CA PHE A 22 10.75 -6.69 1.79
C PHE A 22 11.95 -5.92 1.25
N GLY A 23 11.77 -5.29 0.09
CA GLY A 23 12.77 -4.42 -0.50
C GLY A 23 13.01 -3.16 0.31
N LEU A 24 14.14 -2.50 0.09
CA LEU A 24 14.39 -1.19 0.72
C LEU A 24 13.40 -0.13 0.22
N LYS A 25 13.10 -0.16 -1.08
CA LYS A 25 12.32 0.88 -1.77
C LYS A 25 10.95 0.38 -2.19
N ALA A 26 9.94 1.22 -2.03
CA ALA A 26 8.75 1.18 -2.87
C ALA A 26 8.85 2.28 -3.93
N TRP A 27 8.17 2.08 -5.05
CA TRP A 27 8.09 3.06 -6.14
C TRP A 27 6.68 3.58 -6.28
N ILE A 28 6.55 4.79 -6.77
CA ILE A 28 5.24 5.38 -7.04
C ILE A 28 5.32 6.34 -8.22
N TYR A 29 4.45 6.12 -9.19
CA TYR A 29 4.27 6.99 -10.34
C TYR A 29 3.03 7.85 -10.13
N VAL A 30 3.18 9.16 -10.32
CA VAL A 30 2.06 10.09 -10.19
C VAL A 30 1.84 10.93 -11.42
N PRO A 31 0.68 10.76 -12.09
CA PRO A 31 0.37 11.52 -13.28
C PRO A 31 0.41 13.03 -13.07
N LYS A 32 0.75 13.81 -14.10
CA LYS A 32 0.77 15.28 -13.99
C LYS A 32 -0.57 15.84 -13.54
N ALA A 33 -1.68 15.28 -14.03
CA ALA A 33 -3.03 15.64 -13.61
C ALA A 33 -3.26 15.47 -12.11
N CYS A 34 -2.63 14.46 -11.50
CA CYS A 34 -2.75 14.16 -10.07
C CYS A 34 -1.86 15.03 -9.18
N GLN A 35 -0.82 15.64 -9.75
CA GLN A 35 0.05 16.58 -9.02
C GLN A 35 -0.62 17.93 -8.82
N ALA A 36 -1.41 18.38 -9.80
CA ALA A 36 -2.15 19.65 -9.74
C ALA A 36 -3.29 19.63 -8.70
N ASN A 37 -3.87 18.45 -8.45
CA ASN A 37 -4.99 18.26 -7.53
C ASN A 37 -4.58 17.85 -6.10
N ALA A 38 -3.29 17.87 -5.77
CA ALA A 38 -2.78 17.51 -4.44
C ALA A 38 -3.08 18.55 -3.35
N THR A 39 -4.01 19.48 -3.60
CA THR A 39 -4.56 20.33 -2.55
C THR A 39 -5.22 19.44 -1.52
N VAL A 40 -4.92 19.64 -0.25
CA VAL A 40 -5.44 18.84 0.85
C VAL A 40 -6.92 19.21 1.08
N PRO A 41 -7.96 18.40 0.73
CA PRO A 41 -9.28 18.58 1.33
C PRO A 41 -9.16 18.58 2.85
N SER A 42 -9.69 19.61 3.50
CA SER A 42 -9.51 19.90 4.92
C SER A 42 -10.10 18.87 5.89
N SER A 43 -10.69 17.78 5.41
CA SER A 43 -11.16 16.69 6.25
C SER A 43 -11.35 15.40 5.45
N ILE A 44 -10.46 14.42 5.62
CA ILE A 44 -10.87 13.01 5.48
C ILE A 44 -11.39 12.62 6.85
N SER A 45 -12.71 12.68 7.03
CA SER A 45 -13.35 11.94 8.10
C SER A 45 -13.19 10.46 7.73
N ARG A 46 -12.26 9.75 8.39
CA ARG A 46 -12.27 8.29 8.37
C ARG A 46 -13.65 7.85 8.84
N GLY A 47 -14.49 7.40 7.91
CA GLY A 47 -15.72 6.67 8.21
C GLY A 47 -15.37 5.31 8.82
N ARG A 48 -14.84 5.32 10.04
CA ARG A 48 -14.62 4.15 10.86
C ARG A 48 -15.89 3.93 11.68
N SER A 49 -16.78 3.09 11.18
CA SER A 49 -17.88 2.53 11.95
C SER A 49 -17.33 1.50 12.94
N ASP A 50 -16.59 1.98 13.95
CA ASP A 50 -16.39 1.21 15.18
C ASP A 50 -17.69 1.36 15.98
N GLY A 51 -18.45 0.28 16.06
CA GLY A 51 -19.77 0.26 16.67
C GLY A 51 -19.77 0.63 18.16
N LYS A 52 -20.93 1.17 18.55
CA LYS A 52 -21.48 1.32 19.91
C LYS A 52 -21.02 2.53 20.73
N GLY A 53 -21.53 3.72 20.35
CA GLY A 53 -21.71 4.85 21.27
C GLY A 53 -23.16 4.92 21.76
N THR A 54 -23.38 4.78 23.07
CA THR A 54 -24.66 5.11 23.71
C THR A 54 -24.75 6.62 23.91
N ASP A 55 -25.96 7.18 23.86
CA ASP A 55 -26.16 8.56 24.30
C ASP A 55 -26.03 8.68 25.84
N ASN A 56 -25.99 9.91 26.36
CA ASN A 56 -25.85 10.18 27.80
C ASN A 56 -27.04 9.69 28.64
N ASN A 57 -28.06 9.10 28.01
CA ASN A 57 -29.22 8.50 28.65
C ASN A 57 -29.24 6.97 28.50
N GLY A 58 -28.20 6.36 27.93
CA GLY A 58 -28.05 4.91 27.83
C GLY A 58 -28.83 4.24 26.70
N ASN A 59 -29.39 4.99 25.74
CA ASN A 59 -30.11 4.42 24.61
C ASN A 59 -29.18 4.17 23.40
N GLU A 60 -29.40 3.05 22.71
CA GLU A 60 -28.73 2.74 21.44
C GLU A 60 -29.22 3.71 20.35
N LYS A 61 -28.31 4.54 19.82
CA LYS A 61 -28.57 5.31 18.60
C LYS A 61 -28.62 4.38 17.39
N SER A 62 -29.81 4.09 16.89
CA SER A 62 -30.00 3.58 15.53
C SER A 62 -29.80 4.76 14.55
N GLY A 63 -28.55 5.04 14.21
CA GLY A 63 -28.18 6.07 13.25
C GLY A 63 -28.16 5.51 11.83
N ASN A 64 -29.19 5.81 11.04
CA ASN A 64 -29.12 5.73 9.58
C ASN A 64 -28.32 6.94 9.06
N ASP A 65 -27.03 6.99 9.39
CA ASP A 65 -26.14 8.00 8.85
C ASP A 65 -25.72 7.56 7.46
N LYS A 66 -26.50 7.98 6.45
CA LYS A 66 -25.97 8.06 5.09
C LYS A 66 -24.81 9.03 5.16
N ALA A 67 -23.59 8.52 5.05
CA ALA A 67 -22.41 9.33 4.84
C ALA A 67 -22.71 10.28 3.68
N SER A 68 -22.78 11.58 3.99
CA SER A 68 -22.75 12.64 2.99
C SER A 68 -21.46 12.42 2.19
N LEU A 69 -21.60 12.00 0.93
CA LEU A 69 -20.51 12.09 -0.03
C LEU A 69 -20.33 13.59 -0.25
N ASP A 70 -19.32 14.18 0.37
CA ASP A 70 -18.96 15.56 0.11
C ASP A 70 -18.69 15.70 -1.40
N GLU A 71 -19.31 16.70 -2.03
CA GLU A 71 -19.32 16.95 -3.49
C GLU A 71 -17.93 17.28 -4.10
N ASN A 72 -16.84 17.02 -3.38
CA ASN A 72 -15.45 17.11 -3.84
C ASN A 72 -14.82 15.74 -4.16
N GLU A 73 -15.62 14.68 -4.29
CA GLU A 73 -15.17 13.35 -4.73
C GLU A 73 -14.56 13.34 -6.15
N GLY A 74 -14.68 14.45 -6.91
CA GLY A 74 -14.19 14.61 -8.28
C GLY A 74 -12.67 14.82 -8.44
N ASP A 75 -11.91 15.05 -7.36
CA ASP A 75 -10.51 15.49 -7.48
C ASP A 75 -9.44 14.48 -7.03
N MET A 76 -9.84 13.28 -6.58
CA MET A 76 -8.88 12.27 -6.12
C MET A 76 -8.53 11.28 -7.23
N CYS A 77 -7.25 11.22 -7.60
CA CYS A 77 -6.79 10.22 -8.56
C CYS A 77 -6.91 8.80 -7.99
N PRO A 78 -7.45 7.83 -8.77
CA PRO A 78 -7.46 6.43 -8.37
C PRO A 78 -6.05 5.89 -8.14
N LEU A 79 -5.91 5.04 -7.13
CA LEU A 79 -4.68 4.33 -6.80
C LEU A 79 -4.74 2.89 -7.34
N PHE A 80 -3.78 2.53 -8.18
CA PHE A 80 -3.51 1.16 -8.59
C PHE A 80 -2.24 0.64 -7.89
N VAL A 81 -2.32 -0.55 -7.31
CA VAL A 81 -1.17 -1.18 -6.63
C VAL A 81 -0.63 -2.31 -7.50
N TRP A 82 0.61 -2.19 -7.94
CA TRP A 82 1.30 -3.19 -8.74
C TRP A 82 2.36 -3.91 -7.90
N PHE A 83 2.09 -5.18 -7.62
CA PHE A 83 3.02 -6.09 -6.96
C PHE A 83 4.08 -6.62 -7.94
N ASN A 84 5.36 -6.44 -7.60
CA ASN A 84 6.47 -6.90 -8.43
C ASN A 84 6.49 -8.44 -8.56
N PRO A 85 6.90 -8.99 -9.72
CA PRO A 85 7.09 -10.43 -9.87
C PRO A 85 8.31 -10.92 -9.09
N CYS A 86 8.44 -12.25 -8.98
CA CYS A 86 9.61 -12.87 -8.36
C CYS A 86 10.91 -12.45 -9.05
N GLY A 87 11.91 -12.07 -8.26
CA GLY A 87 13.27 -11.78 -8.72
C GLY A 87 13.48 -10.35 -9.20
N ASP A 88 12.45 -9.52 -9.06
CA ASP A 88 12.36 -8.13 -9.49
C ASP A 88 12.54 -7.18 -8.30
N ASP A 89 13.13 -6.00 -8.52
CA ASP A 89 13.33 -4.96 -7.51
C ASP A 89 12.27 -3.83 -7.56
N GLY A 90 11.22 -4.02 -8.36
CA GLY A 90 10.09 -3.11 -8.55
C GLY A 90 10.17 -2.24 -9.80
N LEU A 91 11.23 -2.36 -10.61
CA LEU A 91 11.45 -1.56 -11.82
C LEU A 91 11.68 -2.38 -13.10
N HIS A 92 11.67 -3.71 -13.04
CA HIS A 92 11.77 -4.49 -14.27
C HIS A 92 10.45 -4.43 -15.03
N TYR A 93 10.52 -4.59 -16.36
CA TYR A 93 9.50 -4.30 -17.38
C TYR A 93 9.45 -2.85 -17.86
N ASP A 94 8.93 -2.64 -19.07
CA ASP A 94 8.84 -1.36 -19.77
C ASP A 94 8.07 -0.32 -18.95
N VAL A 95 8.78 0.31 -18.02
CA VAL A 95 8.36 1.44 -17.18
C VAL A 95 7.98 2.67 -18.01
N GLY A 96 8.00 2.58 -19.35
CA GLY A 96 7.43 3.58 -20.22
C GLY A 96 5.99 3.32 -20.58
N ALA A 97 5.68 2.09 -20.99
CA ALA A 97 4.35 1.73 -21.45
C ALA A 97 3.32 1.79 -20.31
N PHE A 98 3.65 1.30 -19.12
CA PHE A 98 2.70 1.27 -18.01
C PHE A 98 2.49 2.65 -17.38
N GLU A 99 3.58 3.42 -17.21
CA GLU A 99 3.54 4.81 -16.76
C GLU A 99 2.80 5.70 -17.77
N GLY A 100 2.96 5.46 -19.07
CA GLY A 100 2.20 6.16 -20.11
C GLY A 100 0.69 5.85 -20.07
N TRP A 101 0.33 4.59 -19.82
CA TRP A 101 -1.07 4.21 -19.58
C TRP A 101 -1.61 4.90 -18.31
N ALA A 102 -0.86 4.87 -17.22
CA ALA A 102 -1.24 5.50 -15.97
C ALA A 102 -1.40 7.03 -16.11
N GLU A 103 -0.50 7.69 -16.86
CA GLU A 103 -0.56 9.12 -17.18
C GLU A 103 -1.86 9.47 -17.91
N THR A 104 -2.20 8.72 -18.95
CA THR A 104 -3.38 8.99 -19.81
C THR A 104 -4.69 8.75 -19.09
N ASN A 105 -4.70 7.93 -18.04
CA ASN A 105 -5.91 7.57 -17.29
C ASN A 105 -5.99 8.25 -15.91
N SER A 106 -5.05 9.14 -15.57
CA SER A 106 -4.98 9.79 -14.25
C SER A 106 -4.96 8.78 -13.09
N ILE A 107 -4.20 7.68 -13.26
CA ILE A 107 -4.06 6.63 -12.25
C ILE A 107 -2.70 6.78 -11.57
N VAL A 108 -2.69 6.90 -10.24
CA VAL A 108 -1.48 6.77 -9.44
C VAL A 108 -1.10 5.29 -9.35
N VAL A 109 0.17 4.95 -9.61
CA VAL A 109 0.65 3.56 -9.52
C VAL A 109 1.62 3.43 -8.36
N LEU A 110 1.26 2.65 -7.35
CA LEU A 110 2.13 2.28 -6.23
C LEU A 110 2.71 0.88 -6.45
N ARG A 111 4.03 0.74 -6.29
CA ARG A 111 4.77 -0.52 -6.40
C ARG A 111 5.50 -0.83 -5.10
N PRO A 112 4.85 -1.51 -4.12
CA PRO A 112 5.58 -2.09 -3.02
C PRO A 112 6.47 -3.23 -3.55
N THR A 113 7.60 -3.48 -2.89
CA THR A 113 8.56 -4.48 -3.39
C THR A 113 8.86 -5.56 -2.38
N VAL A 114 8.99 -6.79 -2.87
CA VAL A 114 9.66 -7.88 -2.16
C VAL A 114 10.92 -8.25 -2.94
N ILE A 115 12.00 -8.51 -2.24
CA ILE A 115 13.31 -8.84 -2.81
C ILE A 115 13.73 -10.22 -2.37
N ARG A 116 14.75 -10.74 -3.04
CA ARG A 116 15.39 -12.00 -2.65
C ARG A 116 15.84 -11.92 -1.20
N ASN A 117 15.45 -12.93 -0.43
CA ASN A 117 15.84 -13.04 0.98
C ASN A 117 16.33 -14.47 1.27
N ASN A 118 17.36 -14.59 2.11
CA ASN A 118 17.71 -15.87 2.73
C ASN A 118 16.80 -16.06 3.94
N CYS A 119 15.68 -16.75 3.74
CA CYS A 119 14.78 -17.06 4.85
C CYS A 119 15.34 -18.15 5.78
N GLU A 120 16.32 -17.81 6.62
CA GLU A 120 16.70 -18.59 7.80
C GLU A 120 15.63 -18.49 8.92
N LEU A 121 14.35 -18.57 8.55
CA LEU A 121 13.26 -18.21 9.44
C LEU A 121 12.85 -19.37 10.33
N ARG A 122 12.96 -19.14 11.63
CA ARG A 122 12.23 -19.90 12.66
C ARG A 122 10.73 -19.76 12.41
N GLY A 123 10.05 -20.88 12.17
CA GLY A 123 8.59 -20.93 12.09
C GLY A 123 7.99 -20.88 10.68
N SER A 124 8.79 -20.95 9.61
CA SER A 124 8.23 -21.25 8.28
C SER A 124 7.52 -22.61 8.33
N ALA A 125 6.23 -22.62 8.05
CA ALA A 125 5.44 -23.86 8.01
C ALA A 125 5.90 -24.82 6.90
N HIS A 126 6.63 -24.32 5.89
CA HIS A 126 6.98 -25.05 4.67
C HIS A 126 8.47 -25.00 4.30
N GLY A 127 9.33 -24.64 5.26
CA GLY A 127 10.76 -24.43 4.99
C GLY A 127 11.00 -23.20 4.08
N CYS A 128 12.27 -22.87 3.85
CA CYS A 128 12.65 -21.74 3.01
C CYS A 128 12.41 -22.12 1.53
N GLY A 129 11.15 -22.00 1.10
CA GLY A 129 10.73 -22.39 -0.24
C GLY A 129 11.40 -21.52 -1.32
N GLY A 130 11.66 -22.11 -2.49
CA GLY A 130 12.36 -21.43 -3.59
C GLY A 130 11.68 -20.14 -4.10
N ALA A 131 10.46 -19.83 -3.66
CA ALA A 131 9.82 -18.54 -3.94
C ALA A 131 10.38 -17.40 -3.07
N VAL A 132 10.69 -17.64 -1.79
CA VAL A 132 11.22 -16.57 -0.90
C VAL A 132 12.66 -16.22 -1.28
N THR A 133 13.48 -17.22 -1.62
CA THR A 133 14.86 -16.98 -2.11
C THR A 133 14.88 -16.27 -3.46
N ARG A 134 13.78 -16.34 -4.22
CA ARG A 134 13.57 -15.56 -5.44
C ARG A 134 12.93 -14.20 -5.18
N GLY A 135 12.51 -13.87 -3.96
CA GLY A 135 11.81 -12.61 -3.68
C GLY A 135 10.42 -12.56 -4.29
N CYS A 136 9.63 -13.60 -4.07
CA CYS A 136 8.22 -13.65 -4.45
C CYS A 136 7.32 -13.14 -3.32
N TRP A 137 6.15 -12.64 -3.67
CA TRP A 137 5.07 -12.45 -2.71
C TRP A 137 4.62 -13.79 -2.12
N ASP A 138 4.26 -13.80 -0.84
CA ASP A 138 3.86 -15.00 -0.13
C ASP A 138 2.43 -15.42 -0.50
N VAL A 139 2.32 -16.27 -1.52
CA VAL A 139 1.06 -16.83 -2.00
C VAL A 139 0.88 -18.31 -1.63
N TYR A 140 1.83 -18.88 -0.88
CA TYR A 140 1.84 -20.30 -0.51
C TYR A 140 2.07 -20.56 1.00
N GLY A 141 2.21 -19.53 1.83
CA GLY A 141 2.34 -19.68 3.28
C GLY A 141 3.76 -19.81 3.79
N TYR A 142 4.76 -19.31 3.07
CA TYR A 142 6.16 -19.38 3.47
C TYR A 142 6.46 -18.58 4.75
N HIS A 143 5.73 -17.50 4.98
CA HIS A 143 5.82 -16.68 6.19
C HIS A 143 4.72 -17.01 7.21
N GLY A 144 4.01 -18.11 7.02
CA GLY A 144 3.03 -18.66 7.95
C GLY A 144 1.64 -18.87 7.36
N LYS A 145 0.79 -19.55 8.13
CA LYS A 145 -0.58 -19.97 7.73
C LYS A 145 -1.54 -18.81 7.39
N ASP A 146 -1.20 -17.60 7.82
CA ASP A 146 -2.04 -16.42 7.64
C ASP A 146 -1.69 -15.62 6.36
N TYR A 147 -0.87 -16.17 5.45
CA TYR A 147 -0.43 -15.51 4.22
C TYR A 147 -1.58 -14.96 3.36
N ALA A 148 -2.69 -15.70 3.26
CA ALA A 148 -3.87 -15.29 2.51
C ALA A 148 -4.79 -14.32 3.29
N LYS A 149 -4.53 -14.11 4.58
CA LYS A 149 -5.30 -13.17 5.42
C LYS A 149 -4.67 -11.79 5.35
N ARG A 150 -5.49 -10.77 5.62
CA ARG A 150 -5.01 -9.39 5.83
C ARG A 150 -3.95 -9.28 6.93
N SER A 151 -3.92 -10.24 7.85
CA SER A 151 -2.93 -10.34 8.91
C SER A 151 -1.62 -10.99 8.51
N GLY A 152 -1.45 -11.52 7.30
CA GLY A 152 -0.18 -12.08 6.83
C GLY A 152 0.91 -11.00 6.69
N PRO A 153 2.20 -11.30 6.91
CA PRO A 153 3.26 -10.29 6.93
C PRO A 153 3.28 -9.41 5.68
N HIS A 154 3.22 -10.01 4.48
CA HIS A 154 3.20 -9.26 3.22
C HIS A 154 1.98 -8.36 3.09
N MET A 155 0.80 -8.83 3.50
CA MET A 155 -0.43 -8.07 3.44
C MET A 155 -0.42 -6.90 4.44
N ARG A 156 0.17 -7.09 5.63
CA ARG A 156 0.32 -6.03 6.63
C ARG A 156 1.22 -4.91 6.13
N LEU A 157 2.39 -5.23 5.57
CA LEU A 157 3.27 -4.19 5.04
C LEU A 157 2.62 -3.50 3.85
N ALA A 158 2.07 -4.25 2.89
CA ALA A 158 1.40 -3.67 1.73
C ALA A 158 0.31 -2.69 2.17
N ASN A 159 -0.49 -3.05 3.18
CA ASN A 159 -1.48 -2.15 3.74
C ASN A 159 -0.86 -0.90 4.37
N ARG A 160 0.23 -1.01 5.13
CA ARG A 160 0.89 0.18 5.73
C ARG A 160 1.46 1.12 4.67
N VAL A 161 2.07 0.58 3.62
CA VAL A 161 2.59 1.36 2.48
C VAL A 161 1.45 2.05 1.73
N ILE A 162 0.33 1.34 1.52
CA ILE A 162 -0.89 1.93 0.92
C ILE A 162 -1.43 3.05 1.81
N GLN A 163 -1.60 2.81 3.12
CA GLN A 163 -2.08 3.83 4.05
C GLN A 163 -1.14 5.04 4.10
N TYR A 164 0.17 4.85 4.03
CA TYR A 164 1.12 5.96 3.95
C TYR A 164 0.87 6.86 2.72
N VAL A 165 0.58 6.27 1.56
CA VAL A 165 0.27 6.99 0.31
C VAL A 165 -1.12 7.63 0.33
N LEU A 166 -2.08 7.07 1.08
CA LEU A 166 -3.43 7.63 1.20
C LEU A 166 -3.53 8.72 2.27
N ASP A 167 -2.83 8.56 3.40
CA ASP A 167 -2.85 9.48 4.55
C ASP A 167 -2.03 10.75 4.28
N ARG A 168 -0.85 10.60 3.67
CA ARG A 168 -0.17 11.74 3.04
C ARG A 168 -0.80 11.88 1.69
N ARG A 169 -1.58 12.92 1.42
CA ARG A 169 -2.10 13.23 0.08
C ARG A 169 -0.96 13.47 -0.92
N TYR A 170 -0.21 12.43 -1.25
CA TYR A 170 0.97 12.27 -2.10
C TYR A 170 2.13 13.31 -2.03
N THR A 171 1.92 14.54 -1.57
CA THR A 171 2.88 15.65 -1.59
C THR A 171 4.16 15.37 -0.81
N ASP A 172 4.05 14.71 0.34
CA ASP A 172 5.19 14.49 1.24
C ASP A 172 6.05 13.29 0.82
N ALA A 173 5.49 12.36 0.04
CA ALA A 173 6.24 11.22 -0.50
C ALA A 173 7.21 11.64 -1.63
N VAL A 174 6.98 12.81 -2.22
CA VAL A 174 7.79 13.42 -3.29
C VAL A 174 8.86 14.37 -2.75
N GLY A 175 8.67 14.93 -1.55
CA GLY A 175 9.52 16.00 -1.00
C GLY A 175 10.73 15.56 -0.14
N GLY A 176 10.96 14.26 0.02
CA GLY A 176 12.12 13.74 0.77
C GLY A 176 13.33 13.53 -0.11
N ASN A 177 14.20 14.56 -0.20
CA ASN A 177 15.55 14.46 -0.77
C ASN A 177 16.42 13.44 -0.03
#